data_AF-A0AAE4Q8P4-F1
#
_entry.id   AF-A0AAE4Q8P4-F1
#
_cell.length_a   1.000
_cell.length_b   1.000
_cell.length_c   1.000
_cell.angle_alpha   90.00
_cell.angle_beta   90.00
_cell.angle_gamma   90.00
#
_symmetry.space_group_name_H-M   'P 1'
#
loop_
_entity.id
_entity.type
_entity.pdbx_description
1 polymer ?
#
loop_
_entity_poly.entity_id
_entity_poly.type
_entity_poly.pdbx_seq_one_letter_code
_entity_poly.pdbx_strand_id
1 'polypeptide(L)'
;MKDSYGVPRDIYAKVKILGVFLMDIVFVSLTGILAFTFGMKVFPPQEWPVFLVFWLLSVTLVVYLLLPVKGGKKNWQSILLFFRRRRKRYISINHRKGGNHGA
;
A
#
# COMPACT_ATOMS: atom_id res chain seq x y z
N MET A 1 2.31 18.37 41.39
CA MET A 1 2.30 18.47 39.91
C MET A 1 2.22 17.04 39.41
N LYS A 2 1.16 16.69 38.68
CA LYS A 2 0.89 15.30 38.25
C LYS A 2 1.53 15.17 36.88
N ASP A 3 2.78 14.71 36.85
CA ASP A 3 3.51 14.48 35.60
C ASP A 3 2.73 13.45 34.79
N SER A 4 2.02 13.95 33.78
CA SER A 4 1.42 13.12 32.76
C SER A 4 2.60 12.47 32.04
N TYR A 5 2.97 11.27 32.47
CA TYR A 5 3.85 10.38 31.73
C TYR A 5 3.14 10.05 30.41
N GLY A 6 3.24 10.99 29.47
CA GLY A 6 2.90 10.76 28.09
C GLY A 6 3.73 9.58 27.62
N VAL A 7 3.06 8.54 27.15
CA VAL A 7 3.70 7.33 26.65
C VAL A 7 4.83 7.75 25.69
N PRO A 8 6.08 7.32 25.94
CA PRO A 8 7.22 7.68 25.10
C PRO A 8 6.92 7.44 23.62
N ARG A 9 7.34 8.38 22.75
CA ARG A 9 7.10 8.34 21.30
C ARG A 9 7.53 7.00 20.67
N ASP A 10 8.53 6.33 21.24
CA ASP A 10 9.01 5.02 20.80
C ASP A 10 7.98 3.89 21.04
N ILE A 11 7.24 3.91 22.16
CA ILE A 11 6.18 2.94 22.45
C ILE A 11 5.02 3.12 21.46
N TYR A 12 4.64 4.36 21.16
CA TYR A 12 3.62 4.65 20.14
C TYR A 12 4.02 4.15 18.74
N ALA A 13 5.29 4.32 18.36
CA ALA A 13 5.78 3.83 17.07
C ALA A 13 5.69 2.31 16.95
N LYS A 14 6.06 1.58 18.02
CA LYS A 14 5.98 0.11 18.07
C LYS A 14 4.54 -0.39 17.96
N VAL A 15 3.61 0.21 18.71
CA VAL A 15 2.17 -0.11 18.64
C VAL A 15 1.61 0.19 17.26
N LYS A 16 2.04 1.29 16.62
CA LYS A 16 1.60 1.65 15.27
C LYS A 16 2.07 0.63 14.22
N ILE A 17 3.33 0.18 14.29
CA ILE A 17 3.86 -0.84 13.37
C ILE A 17 3.09 -2.15 13.55
N LEU A 18 2.85 -2.56 14.80
CA LEU A 18 2.05 -3.76 15.09
C LEU A 18 0.62 -3.64 14.58
N GLY A 19 -0.02 -2.48 14.78
CA GLY A 19 -1.37 -2.22 14.29
C GLY A 19 -1.47 -2.24 12.76
N VAL A 20 -0.48 -1.69 12.05
CA VAL A 20 -0.41 -1.76 10.58
C VAL A 20 -0.25 -3.21 10.12
N PHE A 21 0.60 -3.98 10.79
CA PHE A 21 0.81 -5.40 10.48
C PHE A 21 -0.44 -6.24 10.72
N LEU A 22 -1.15 -6.02 11.84
CA LEU A 22 -2.41 -6.69 12.14
C LEU A 22 -3.49 -6.37 11.11
N MET A 23 -3.63 -5.10 10.73
CA MET A 23 -4.57 -4.69 9.68
C MET A 23 -4.27 -5.36 8.34
N ASP A 24 -2.99 -5.53 8.01
CA ASP A 24 -2.58 -6.21 6.78
C ASP A 24 -2.93 -7.71 6.81
N ILE A 25 -2.71 -8.39 7.94
CA ILE A 25 -3.13 -9.79 8.13
C ILE A 25 -4.65 -9.93 7.96
N VAL A 26 -5.43 -9.07 8.62
CA VAL A 26 -6.89 -9.07 8.49
C VAL A 26 -7.31 -8.89 7.04
N PHE A 27 -6.67 -7.97 6.31
CA PHE A 27 -6.99 -7.70 4.92
C PHE A 27 -6.69 -8.89 3.98
N VAL A 28 -5.53 -9.54 4.15
CA VAL A 28 -5.17 -10.76 3.41
C VAL A 28 -6.16 -11.88 3.73
N SER A 29 -6.49 -12.06 5.01
CA SER A 29 -7.41 -13.13 5.46
C SER A 29 -8.81 -12.92 4.89
N LEU A 30 -9.34 -11.70 4.97
CA LEU A 30 -10.64 -11.34 4.41
C LEU A 30 -10.68 -11.57 2.91
N THR A 31 -9.61 -11.19 2.19
CA THR A 31 -9.55 -11.39 0.74
C THR A 31 -9.47 -12.87 0.38
N GLY A 32 -8.75 -13.69 1.15
CA GLY A 32 -8.72 -15.13 0.95
C GLY A 32 -10.11 -15.77 1.09
N ILE A 33 -10.89 -15.36 2.09
CA ILE A 33 -12.27 -15.82 2.29
C ILE A 33 -13.17 -15.36 1.15
N LEU A 34 -13.07 -14.09 0.75
CA LEU A 34 -13.86 -13.55 -0.37
C LEU A 34 -13.52 -14.26 -1.69
N ALA A 35 -12.23 -14.40 -2.02
CA ALA A 35 -11.80 -15.08 -3.23
C ALA A 35 -12.27 -16.54 -3.28
N PHE A 36 -12.26 -17.23 -2.13
CA PHE A 36 -12.77 -18.60 -2.01
C PHE A 36 -14.30 -18.65 -2.23
N THR A 37 -15.06 -17.83 -1.50
CA THR A 37 -16.53 -17.83 -1.58
C THR A 37 -17.05 -17.41 -2.95
N PHE A 38 -16.42 -16.41 -3.58
CA PHE A 38 -16.77 -16.00 -4.95
C PHE A 38 -16.29 -17.00 -5.98
N GLY A 39 -15.08 -17.55 -5.85
CA GLY A 39 -14.58 -18.54 -6.81
C GLY A 39 -15.43 -19.81 -6.82
N MET A 40 -15.93 -20.27 -5.67
CA MET A 40 -16.88 -21.39 -5.61
C MET A 40 -18.22 -21.13 -6.33
N LYS A 41 -18.60 -19.86 -6.53
CA LYS A 41 -19.80 -19.48 -7.27
C LYS A 41 -19.55 -19.27 -8.77
N VAL A 42 -18.34 -18.83 -9.12
CA VAL A 42 -17.97 -18.47 -10.49
C VAL A 42 -17.47 -19.67 -11.29
N PHE A 43 -16.71 -20.56 -10.66
CA PHE A 43 -16.11 -21.72 -11.32
C PHE A 43 -16.99 -22.97 -11.15
N PRO A 44 -17.18 -23.78 -12.21
CA PRO A 44 -17.87 -25.05 -12.10
C PRO A 44 -17.07 -26.04 -11.23
N PRO A 45 -17.72 -26.95 -10.48
CA PRO A 45 -17.05 -27.86 -9.54
C PRO A 45 -16.03 -28.80 -10.19
N GLN A 46 -16.20 -29.11 -11.47
CA GLN A 46 -15.29 -29.94 -12.25
C GLN A 46 -13.90 -29.31 -12.45
N GLU A 47 -13.80 -27.98 -12.47
CA GLU A 47 -12.56 -27.24 -12.76
C GLU A 47 -11.85 -26.78 -11.48
N TRP A 48 -11.79 -27.66 -10.47
CA TRP A 48 -11.14 -27.38 -9.18
C TRP A 48 -9.69 -26.89 -9.30
N PRO A 49 -8.84 -27.43 -10.20
CA PRO A 49 -7.46 -26.95 -10.33
C PRO A 49 -7.38 -25.48 -10.75
N VAL A 50 -8.27 -25.04 -11.65
CA VAL A 50 -8.33 -23.65 -12.14
C VAL A 50 -8.77 -22.72 -11.01
N PHE A 51 -9.74 -23.15 -10.21
CA PHE A 51 -10.17 -22.42 -9.01
C PHE A 51 -9.02 -22.24 -8.00
N LEU A 52 -8.24 -23.30 -7.72
CA LEU A 52 -7.11 -23.20 -6.79
C LEU A 52 -6.05 -22.22 -7.28
N VAL A 53 -5.74 -22.23 -8.58
CA VAL A 53 -4.81 -21.27 -9.18
C VAL A 53 -5.33 -19.84 -9.05
N PHE A 54 -6.62 -19.61 -9.32
CA PHE A 54 -7.25 -18.30 -9.14
C PHE A 54 -7.16 -17.81 -7.69
N TRP A 55 -7.47 -18.68 -6.73
CA TRP A 55 -7.41 -18.35 -5.31
C TRP A 55 -5.99 -17.99 -4.88
N LEU A 56 -5.01 -18.82 -5.25
CA LEU A 56 -3.60 -18.60 -4.91
C LEU A 56 -3.06 -17.31 -5.53
N LEU A 57 -3.40 -17.03 -6.80
CA LEU A 57 -3.04 -15.78 -7.47
C LEU A 57 -3.66 -14.57 -6.78
N SER A 58 -4.92 -14.66 -6.37
CA SER A 58 -5.64 -13.58 -5.70
C SER A 58 -4.99 -13.22 -4.35
N VAL A 59 -4.68 -14.23 -3.53
CA VAL A 59 -4.01 -14.04 -2.24
C VAL A 59 -2.60 -13.48 -2.44
N THR A 60 -1.84 -14.05 -3.37
CA THR A 60 -0.46 -13.60 -3.67
C THR A 60 -0.43 -12.15 -4.17
N LEU A 61 -1.38 -11.75 -5.00
CA LEU A 61 -1.50 -10.38 -5.49
C LEU A 61 -1.75 -9.38 -4.35
N VAL A 62 -2.64 -9.72 -3.41
CA VAL A 62 -2.92 -8.85 -2.26
C VAL A 62 -1.72 -8.73 -1.33
N VAL A 63 -1.03 -9.84 -1.06
CA VAL A 63 0.22 -9.82 -0.30
C VAL A 63 1.22 -8.90 -0.98
N TYR A 64 1.40 -9.04 -2.30
CA TYR A 64 2.26 -8.14 -3.07
C TYR A 64 1.84 -6.67 -2.93
N LEU A 65 0.55 -6.34 -3.05
CA LEU A 65 0.07 -4.96 -2.95
C LEU A 65 0.29 -4.32 -1.57
N LEU A 66 0.29 -5.12 -0.50
CA LEU A 66 0.51 -4.66 0.86
C LEU A 66 1.99 -4.55 1.25
N LEU A 67 2.89 -5.24 0.54
CA LEU A 67 4.32 -5.16 0.81
C LEU A 67 4.84 -3.70 0.70
N PRO A 68 5.76 -3.30 1.59
CA PRO A 68 6.36 -1.97 1.56
C PRO A 68 7.39 -1.86 0.42
N VAL A 69 7.34 -0.74 -0.30
CA VAL A 69 8.34 -0.32 -1.29
C VAL A 69 9.48 0.41 -0.58
N LYS A 70 10.68 0.37 -1.17
CA LYS A 70 11.82 1.23 -0.82
C LYS A 70 11.38 2.71 -0.94
N GLY A 71 10.90 3.28 0.17
CA GLY A 71 10.19 4.56 0.19
C GLY A 71 9.09 4.67 1.27
N GLY A 72 8.84 3.60 2.03
CA GLY A 72 7.95 3.61 3.19
C GLY A 72 6.44 3.60 2.86
N LYS A 73 6.09 3.44 1.59
CA LYS A 73 4.72 3.30 1.08
C LYS A 73 4.45 1.88 0.65
N LYS A 74 3.18 1.45 0.70
CA LYS A 74 2.76 0.14 0.19
C LYS A 74 2.77 0.11 -1.35
N ASN A 75 2.92 -1.06 -1.94
CA ASN A 75 2.93 -1.23 -3.41
C ASN A 75 1.70 -0.62 -4.09
N TRP A 76 0.49 -0.80 -3.53
CA TRP A 76 -0.74 -0.22 -4.09
C TRP A 76 -0.68 1.32 -4.19
N GLN A 77 -0.09 1.99 -3.19
CA GLN A 77 0.03 3.45 -3.18
C GLN A 77 0.99 3.92 -4.27
N SER A 78 2.05 3.17 -4.51
CA SER A 78 3.02 3.46 -5.56
C SER A 78 2.40 3.30 -6.95
N ILE A 79 1.58 2.26 -7.15
CA ILE A 79 0.80 2.06 -8.38
C ILE A 79 -0.16 3.23 -8.61
N LEU A 80 -0.91 3.63 -7.58
CA LEU A 80 -1.79 4.80 -7.70
C LEU A 80 -1.03 6.08 -8.03
N LEU A 81 0.16 6.29 -7.46
CA LEU A 81 0.99 7.45 -7.79
C LEU A 81 1.54 7.39 -9.22
N PHE A 82 1.79 6.20 -9.76
CA PHE A 82 2.19 6.01 -11.15
C PHE A 82 1.06 6.40 -12.11
N PHE A 83 -0.18 5.96 -11.82
CA PHE A 83 -1.35 6.31 -12.62
C PHE A 83 -1.86 7.74 -12.39
N ARG A 84 -1.56 8.34 -11.24
CA ARG A 84 -1.91 9.74 -10.95
C ARG A 84 -1.07 10.65 -11.83
N ARG A 85 -1.66 11.05 -12.97
CA ARG A 85 -1.11 11.96 -13.99
C ARG A 85 -0.19 12.99 -13.34
N ARG A 86 1.12 12.85 -13.53
CA ARG A 86 2.07 13.92 -13.17
C ARG A 86 1.68 15.11 -14.04
N ARG A 87 0.98 16.10 -13.49
CA ARG A 87 0.84 17.40 -14.17
C ARG A 87 2.27 17.80 -14.53
N LYS A 88 2.58 17.80 -15.83
CA LYS A 88 3.91 18.10 -16.36
C LYS A 88 4.23 19.53 -15.94
N ARG A 89 4.77 19.72 -14.74
CA ARG A 89 5.46 20.94 -14.39
C ARG A 89 6.82 20.79 -15.07
N TYR A 90 6.86 21.21 -16.33
CA TYR A 90 8.11 21.42 -17.05
C TYR A 90 8.90 22.44 -16.21
N ILE A 91 9.94 21.98 -15.52
CA ILE A 91 10.95 22.86 -14.98
C ILE A 91 11.79 23.23 -16.19
N SER A 92 11.64 24.45 -16.71
CA SER A 92 12.50 24.93 -17.79
C SER A 92 13.95 24.85 -17.29
N ILE A 93 14.82 24.18 -18.06
CA ILE A 93 16.27 24.09 -17.79
C ILE A 93 16.92 25.48 -17.72
N ASN A 94 16.23 26.50 -18.24
CA ASN A 94 16.63 27.90 -18.13
C ASN A 94 15.94 28.56 -16.93
N HIS A 95 16.37 28.24 -15.71
CA HIS A 95 16.09 29.14 -14.58
C HIS A 95 17.04 30.32 -14.73
N ARG A 96 16.61 31.38 -15.42
CA ARG A 96 17.24 32.69 -15.28
C ARG A 96 17.05 33.10 -13.82
N LYS A 97 18.05 32.84 -13.00
CA LYS A 97 18.22 33.49 -11.70
C LYS A 97 18.32 34.97 -12.06
N GLY A 98 17.32 35.76 -11.67
CA GLY A 98 17.25 37.18 -11.97
C GLY A 98 18.61 37.80 -11.69
N GLY A 99 19.25 38.30 -12.74
CA GLY A 99 20.52 38.99 -12.66
C GLY A 99 20.35 40.15 -11.70
N ASN A 100 21.24 40.21 -10.73
CA ASN A 100 21.51 41.40 -9.96
C ASN A 100 21.91 42.51 -10.94
N HIS A 101 20.97 43.37 -11.32
CA HIS A 101 21.25 44.63 -11.99
C HIS A 101 20.74 45.72 -11.07
N GLY A 102 21.72 46.39 -10.46
CA GLY A 102 21.50 47.44 -9.51
C GLY A 102 20.75 48.63 -10.10
N ALA A 103 20.06 49.31 -9.20
CA ALA A 103 19.96 50.75 -9.14
C ALA A 103 19.95 51.10 -7.64
#